data_AF-A0A7V6VPW3-F1
#
_entry.id   AF-A0A7V6VPW3-F1
#
_cell.length_a   1.000
_cell.length_b   1.000
_cell.length_c   1.000
_cell.angle_alpha   90.00
_cell.angle_beta   90.00
_cell.angle_gamma   90.00
#
_symmetry.space_group_name_H-M   'P 1'
#
loop_
_entity.id
_entity.type
_entity.pdbx_description
1 polymer ?
#
loop_
_entity_poly.entity_id
_entity_poly.type
_entity_poly.pdbx_seq_one_letter_code
_entity_poly.pdbx_strand_id
1 'polypeptide(L)'
;MSDQTPSEEFSYWKRPWQKWLFLVASVLQFVLLFMNIQDYSEVAATQIFSPDAWDRYALQQTFRISLHAHSGIVFLAVFLIGTFAKTKRQSKKAESLLLIALAVAWIITGMLYSFSSQETTKLIWILLILLMSFGAIFSVYKYYKS
;
A
#
# COMPACT_ATOMS: atom_id res chain seq x y z
N MET A 1 47.48 -15.81 -8.78
CA MET A 1 46.28 -15.47 -9.58
C MET A 1 45.11 -15.62 -8.64
N SER A 2 44.62 -14.51 -8.05
CA SER A 2 43.55 -14.59 -7.05
C SER A 2 42.24 -14.90 -7.75
N ASP A 3 41.63 -16.04 -7.43
CA ASP A 3 40.22 -16.30 -7.72
C ASP A 3 39.38 -15.22 -7.04
N GLN A 4 39.01 -14.19 -7.80
CA GLN A 4 37.93 -13.30 -7.44
C GLN A 4 36.65 -14.02 -7.81
N THR A 5 36.10 -14.77 -6.86
CA THR A 5 34.69 -15.18 -6.94
C THR A 5 33.87 -13.90 -7.15
N PRO A 6 33.04 -13.81 -8.20
CA PRO A 6 32.24 -12.62 -8.41
C PRO A 6 31.35 -12.45 -7.18
N SER A 7 31.53 -11.35 -6.46
CA SER A 7 30.62 -10.98 -5.38
C SER A 7 29.21 -10.97 -5.96
N GLU A 8 28.35 -11.88 -5.51
CA GLU A 8 26.98 -11.99 -6.04
C GLU A 8 26.33 -10.61 -6.05
N GLU A 9 26.01 -10.12 -7.25
CA GLU A 9 25.38 -8.83 -7.43
C GLU A 9 24.02 -8.85 -6.72
N PHE A 10 23.79 -7.88 -5.83
CA PHE A 10 22.58 -7.86 -5.01
C PHE A 10 21.33 -7.81 -5.90
N SER A 11 20.48 -8.84 -5.78
CA SER A 11 19.15 -8.85 -6.37
C SER A 11 18.09 -8.79 -5.28
N TYR A 12 17.18 -7.83 -5.37
CA TYR A 12 16.00 -7.76 -4.53
C TYR A 12 15.02 -8.92 -4.81
N TRP A 13 14.90 -9.29 -6.08
CA TRP A 13 13.96 -10.29 -6.54
C TRP A 13 14.58 -11.67 -6.47
N LYS A 14 13.84 -12.63 -5.90
CA LYS A 14 14.23 -14.05 -5.94
C LYS A 14 14.04 -14.65 -7.33
N ARG A 15 13.05 -14.14 -8.07
CA ARG A 15 12.77 -14.58 -9.45
C ARG A 15 12.52 -13.36 -10.35
N PRO A 16 13.01 -13.37 -11.60
CA PRO A 16 12.97 -12.19 -12.47
C PRO A 16 11.55 -11.74 -12.87
N TRP A 17 10.55 -12.62 -12.78
CA TRP A 17 9.15 -12.29 -13.10
C TRP A 17 8.41 -11.57 -11.98
N GLN A 18 8.91 -11.59 -10.73
CA GLN A 18 8.23 -10.99 -9.59
C GLN A 18 8.02 -9.49 -9.77
N LYS A 19 8.98 -8.78 -10.37
CA LYS A 19 8.86 -7.35 -10.69
C LYS A 19 7.64 -7.07 -11.57
N TRP A 20 7.40 -7.91 -12.58
CA TRP A 20 6.27 -7.75 -13.48
C TRP A 20 4.94 -8.06 -12.78
N LEU A 21 4.91 -9.04 -11.87
CA LEU A 21 3.74 -9.31 -11.06
C LEU A 21 3.34 -8.07 -10.23
N PHE A 22 4.30 -7.45 -9.53
CA PHE A 22 4.02 -6.25 -8.72
C PHE A 22 3.62 -5.05 -9.57
N LEU A 23 4.21 -4.89 -10.76
CA LEU A 23 3.80 -3.83 -11.69
C LEU A 23 2.37 -4.03 -12.17
N VAL A 24 2.02 -5.23 -12.64
CA VAL A 24 0.65 -5.57 -13.09
C VAL A 24 -0.34 -5.41 -11.94
N ALA A 25 -0.01 -5.89 -10.74
CA ALA A 25 -0.85 -5.71 -9.56
C ALA A 25 -1.10 -4.22 -9.26
N SER A 26 -0.06 -3.38 -9.34
CA SER A 26 -0.19 -1.94 -9.14
C SER A 26 -1.13 -1.31 -10.17
N VAL A 27 -0.93 -1.60 -11.46
CA VAL A 27 -1.79 -1.10 -12.55
C VAL A 27 -3.25 -1.52 -12.33
N LEU A 28 -3.48 -2.79 -12.00
CA LEU A 28 -4.83 -3.28 -11.70
C LEU A 28 -5.48 -2.53 -10.54
N GLN A 29 -4.74 -2.26 -9.46
CA GLN A 29 -5.26 -1.49 -8.33
C GLN A 29 -5.63 -0.05 -8.73
N PHE A 30 -4.86 0.60 -9.61
CA PHE A 30 -5.20 1.93 -10.12
C PHE A 30 -6.40 1.93 -11.07
N VAL A 31 -6.56 0.87 -11.88
CA VAL A 31 -7.78 0.70 -12.71
C VAL A 31 -9.01 0.55 -11.81
N LEU A 32 -8.94 -0.33 -10.79
CA LEU A 32 -10.02 -0.50 -9.83
C LEU A 32 -10.30 0.78 -9.04
N LEU A 33 -9.27 1.54 -8.67
CA LEU A 33 -9.42 2.84 -8.03
C LEU A 33 -10.24 3.79 -8.92
N PHE A 34 -9.85 3.91 -10.19
CA PHE A 34 -10.52 4.79 -11.14
C PHE A 34 -11.98 4.40 -11.35
N MET A 35 -12.25 3.10 -11.55
CA MET A 35 -13.63 2.60 -11.67
C MET A 35 -14.47 2.93 -10.44
N ASN A 36 -13.97 2.69 -9.22
CA ASN A 36 -14.73 3.01 -8.00
C ASN A 36 -14.97 4.52 -7.83
N ILE A 37 -14.05 5.38 -8.28
CA ILE A 37 -14.25 6.85 -8.26
C ILE A 37 -15.36 7.25 -9.23
N GLN A 38 -15.36 6.67 -10.45
CA GLN A 38 -16.41 6.90 -11.43
C GLN A 38 -17.77 6.43 -10.91
N ASP A 39 -17.86 5.20 -10.43
CA ASP A 39 -19.07 4.63 -9.84
C ASP A 39 -19.60 5.50 -8.68
N TYR A 40 -18.71 5.98 -7.81
CA TYR A 40 -19.09 6.89 -6.73
C TYR A 40 -19.68 8.20 -7.25
N SER A 41 -19.04 8.81 -8.26
CA SER A 41 -19.51 10.05 -8.88
C SER A 41 -20.87 9.89 -9.55
N GLU A 42 -21.07 8.80 -10.29
CA GLU A 42 -22.33 8.51 -10.98
C GLU A 42 -23.46 8.32 -9.96
N VAL A 43 -23.24 7.49 -8.94
CA VAL A 43 -24.23 7.23 -7.89
C VAL A 43 -24.53 8.50 -7.08
N ALA A 44 -23.52 9.32 -6.78
CA ALA A 44 -23.71 10.61 -6.11
C ALA A 44 -24.65 11.54 -6.87
N ALA A 45 -24.59 11.53 -8.21
CA ALA A 45 -25.43 12.37 -9.06
C ALA A 45 -26.91 11.95 -9.05
N THR A 46 -27.21 10.69 -8.75
CA THR A 46 -28.59 10.16 -8.79
C THR A 46 -29.46 10.59 -7.60
N GLN A 47 -28.86 10.96 -6.47
CA GLN A 47 -29.56 11.37 -5.22
C GLN A 47 -30.67 10.40 -4.76
N ILE A 48 -30.54 9.10 -5.06
CA ILE A 48 -31.57 8.08 -4.76
C ILE A 48 -31.59 7.62 -3.29
N PHE A 49 -30.57 7.96 -2.51
CA PHE A 49 -30.42 7.48 -1.14
C PHE A 49 -31.09 8.40 -0.12
N SER A 50 -31.63 7.81 0.95
CA SER A 50 -31.91 8.56 2.18
C SER A 50 -30.60 9.02 2.83
N PRO A 51 -30.59 10.08 3.67
CA PRO A 51 -29.37 10.59 4.30
C PRO A 51 -28.54 9.50 5.00
N ASP A 52 -29.16 8.67 5.85
CA ASP A 52 -28.45 7.60 6.56
C ASP A 52 -27.91 6.51 5.62
N ALA A 53 -28.61 6.23 4.53
CA ALA A 53 -28.17 5.25 3.55
C ALA A 53 -27.01 5.80 2.71
N TRP A 54 -27.03 7.10 2.41
CA TRP A 54 -25.95 7.81 1.75
C TRP A 54 -24.68 7.79 2.59
N ASP A 55 -24.75 8.12 3.89
CA ASP A 55 -23.57 8.16 4.76
C ASP A 55 -22.89 6.80 4.86
N ARG A 56 -23.68 5.72 4.97
CA ARG A 56 -23.13 4.36 4.96
C ARG A 56 -22.48 4.00 3.63
N TYR A 57 -23.12 4.34 2.51
CA TYR A 57 -22.60 4.10 1.17
C TYR A 57 -21.30 4.88 0.92
N ALA A 58 -21.30 6.18 1.24
CA ALA A 58 -20.17 7.06 1.05
C ALA A 58 -18.96 6.61 1.87
N LEU A 59 -19.18 6.21 3.13
CA LEU A 59 -18.11 5.66 3.96
C LEU A 59 -17.53 4.38 3.35
N GLN A 60 -18.37 3.43 2.95
CA GLN A 60 -17.92 2.16 2.39
C GLN A 60 -17.17 2.35 1.07
N GLN A 61 -17.64 3.24 0.19
CA GLN A 61 -16.95 3.50 -1.07
C GLN A 61 -15.64 4.26 -0.85
N THR A 62 -15.64 5.27 0.01
CA THR A 62 -14.41 5.98 0.36
C THR A 62 -13.37 5.04 0.95
N PHE A 63 -13.81 4.08 1.77
CA PHE A 63 -12.95 3.04 2.31
C PHE A 63 -12.37 2.14 1.20
N ARG A 64 -13.20 1.65 0.26
CA ARG A 64 -12.74 0.83 -0.88
C ARG A 64 -11.77 1.57 -1.79
N ILE A 65 -12.09 2.82 -2.15
CA ILE A 65 -11.22 3.71 -2.92
C ILE A 65 -9.87 3.86 -2.20
N SER A 66 -9.91 4.13 -0.90
CA SER A 66 -8.71 4.29 -0.08
C SER A 66 -7.85 3.01 -0.08
N LEU A 67 -8.47 1.82 0.04
CA LEU A 67 -7.76 0.54 -0.02
C LEU A 67 -7.09 0.28 -1.37
N HIS A 68 -7.78 0.57 -2.48
CA HIS A 68 -7.22 0.41 -3.82
C HIS A 68 -6.06 1.37 -4.06
N ALA A 69 -6.19 2.64 -3.65
CA ALA A 69 -5.11 3.61 -3.71
C ALA A 69 -3.90 3.15 -2.88
N HIS A 70 -4.13 2.72 -1.64
CA HIS A 70 -3.07 2.25 -0.75
C HIS A 70 -2.33 1.04 -1.33
N SER A 71 -3.07 0.05 -1.80
CA SER A 71 -2.52 -1.17 -2.40
C SER A 71 -1.75 -0.87 -3.69
N GLY A 72 -2.27 0.01 -4.54
CA GLY A 72 -1.60 0.46 -5.76
C GLY A 72 -0.26 1.11 -5.48
N ILE A 73 -0.19 1.99 -4.48
CA ILE A 73 1.05 2.64 -4.03
C ILE A 73 2.04 1.62 -3.46
N VAL A 74 1.59 0.69 -2.61
CA VAL A 74 2.44 -0.37 -2.04
C VAL A 74 3.09 -1.18 -3.15
N PHE A 75 2.30 -1.70 -4.09
CA PHE A 75 2.83 -2.52 -5.16
C PHE A 75 3.77 -1.76 -6.10
N LEU A 76 3.45 -0.49 -6.42
CA LEU A 76 4.32 0.36 -7.21
C LEU A 76 5.65 0.61 -6.50
N ALA A 77 5.59 0.96 -5.22
CA ALA A 77 6.79 1.26 -4.45
C ALA A 77 7.67 0.01 -4.26
N VAL A 78 7.09 -1.17 -4.03
CA VAL A 78 7.85 -2.44 -4.00
C VAL A 78 8.50 -2.72 -5.35
N PHE A 79 7.78 -2.50 -6.46
CA PHE A 79 8.37 -2.61 -7.80
C PHE A 79 9.55 -1.65 -8.01
N LEU A 80 9.41 -0.38 -7.63
CA LEU A 80 10.45 0.64 -7.76
C LEU A 80 11.67 0.30 -6.87
N ILE A 81 11.44 -0.01 -5.58
CA ILE A 81 12.51 -0.39 -4.65
C ILE A 81 13.25 -1.62 -5.19
N GLY A 82 12.53 -2.64 -5.63
CA GLY A 82 13.16 -3.86 -6.14
C GLY A 82 13.89 -3.69 -7.47
N THR A 83 13.53 -2.69 -8.26
CA THR A 83 14.18 -2.39 -9.55
C THR A 83 15.41 -1.50 -9.39
N PHE A 84 15.37 -0.55 -8.45
CA PHE A 84 16.41 0.49 -8.32
C PHE A 84 17.35 0.32 -7.12
N ALA A 85 17.02 -0.51 -6.13
CA ALA A 85 17.91 -0.72 -4.99
C ALA A 85 19.16 -1.50 -5.39
N LYS A 86 20.33 -0.89 -5.21
CA LYS A 86 21.63 -1.49 -5.54
C LYS A 86 22.21 -2.31 -4.38
N THR A 87 21.67 -2.12 -3.18
CA THR A 87 22.13 -2.83 -1.98
C THR A 87 20.95 -3.22 -1.09
N LYS A 88 21.14 -4.29 -0.31
CA LYS A 88 20.19 -4.72 0.72
C LYS A 88 19.88 -3.61 1.72
N ARG A 89 20.90 -2.85 2.13
CA ARG A 89 20.75 -1.73 3.06
C ARG A 89 19.87 -0.62 2.49
N GLN A 90 20.09 -0.23 1.23
CA GLN A 90 19.26 0.77 0.54
C GLN A 90 17.80 0.31 0.43
N SER A 91 17.58 -0.95 0.04
CA SER A 91 16.25 -1.54 -0.05
C SER A 91 15.51 -1.51 1.29
N LYS A 92 16.15 -1.94 2.39
CA LYS A 92 15.50 -1.96 3.71
C LYS A 92 15.19 -0.56 4.25
N LYS A 93 16.09 0.41 4.02
CA LYS A 93 15.81 1.81 4.34
C LYS A 93 14.59 2.34 3.58
N ALA A 94 14.51 2.07 2.28
CA ALA A 94 13.38 2.50 1.46
C ALA A 94 12.06 1.84 1.86
N GLU A 95 12.06 0.52 2.13
CA GLU A 95 10.89 -0.21 2.63
C GLU A 95 10.41 0.36 3.98
N SER A 96 11.32 0.65 4.90
CA SER A 96 10.97 1.22 6.19
C SER A 96 10.34 2.60 6.05
N LEU A 97 10.92 3.49 5.23
CA LEU A 97 10.39 4.83 5.01
C LEU A 97 9.01 4.77 4.34
N LEU A 98 8.84 3.89 3.37
CA LEU A 98 7.57 3.65 2.70
C LEU A 98 6.49 3.22 3.71
N LEU A 99 6.77 2.21 4.55
CA LEU A 99 5.80 1.70 5.52
C LEU A 99 5.40 2.75 6.56
N ILE A 100 6.34 3.59 7.01
CA ILE A 100 6.03 4.70 7.92
C ILE A 100 5.14 5.73 7.22
N ALA A 101 5.50 6.15 6.01
CA ALA A 101 4.73 7.13 5.25
C ALA A 101 3.29 6.63 4.98
N LEU A 102 3.15 5.35 4.61
CA LEU A 102 1.86 4.72 4.39
C LEU A 102 1.05 4.59 5.68
N ALA A 103 1.65 4.19 6.79
CA ALA A 103 0.98 4.13 8.08
C ALA A 103 0.41 5.49 8.48
N VAL A 104 1.20 6.56 8.34
CA VAL A 104 0.77 7.93 8.62
C VAL A 104 -0.38 8.34 7.70
N ALA A 105 -0.25 8.12 6.39
CA ALA A 105 -1.29 8.44 5.42
C ALA A 105 -2.61 7.68 5.72
N TRP A 106 -2.51 6.42 6.10
CA TRP A 106 -3.67 5.57 6.44
C TRP A 106 -4.36 6.00 7.74
N ILE A 107 -3.58 6.39 8.75
CA ILE A 107 -4.11 6.97 9.98
C ILE A 107 -4.88 8.26 9.68
N ILE A 108 -4.28 9.19 8.93
CA ILE A 108 -4.90 10.46 8.54
C ILE A 108 -6.19 10.21 7.76
N THR A 109 -6.15 9.32 6.76
CA THR A 109 -7.31 8.97 5.94
C THR A 109 -8.46 8.43 6.79
N GLY A 110 -8.18 7.50 7.71
CA GLY A 110 -9.23 6.95 8.56
C GLY A 110 -9.81 7.93 9.57
N MET A 111 -9.01 8.91 10.02
CA MET A 111 -9.52 10.02 10.84
C MET A 111 -10.38 10.99 10.03
N LEU A 112 -9.95 11.38 8.83
CA LEU A 112 -10.69 12.30 7.97
C LEU A 112 -12.06 11.75 7.57
N TYR A 113 -12.13 10.46 7.26
CA TYR A 113 -13.37 9.82 6.79
C TYR A 113 -14.09 9.01 7.87
N SER A 114 -13.69 9.11 9.13
CA SER A 114 -14.34 8.41 10.26
C SER A 114 -14.50 6.90 10.03
N PHE A 115 -13.45 6.22 9.56
CA PHE A 115 -13.47 4.76 9.34
C PHE A 115 -13.76 3.96 10.63
N SER A 116 -13.59 4.59 11.80
CA SER A 116 -13.94 4.01 13.10
C SER A 116 -15.46 3.89 13.35
N SER A 117 -16.31 4.54 12.54
CA SER A 117 -17.75 4.59 12.75
C SER A 117 -18.50 3.30 12.39
N GLN A 118 -17.92 2.45 11.54
CA GLN A 118 -18.43 1.11 11.25
C GLN A 118 -17.44 0.03 11.69
N GLU A 119 -17.93 -1.03 12.34
CA GLU A 119 -17.07 -2.08 12.91
C GLU A 119 -16.16 -2.75 11.87
N THR A 120 -16.68 -3.04 10.68
CA THR A 120 -15.88 -3.68 9.63
C THR A 120 -14.74 -2.79 9.13
N THR A 121 -15.02 -1.51 8.85
CA THR A 121 -13.99 -0.56 8.39
C THR A 121 -12.98 -0.26 9.48
N LYS A 122 -13.44 -0.16 10.73
CA LYS A 122 -12.60 0.05 11.92
C LYS A 122 -11.60 -1.08 12.12
N LEU A 123 -12.06 -2.33 12.06
CA LEU A 123 -11.20 -3.50 12.25
C LEU A 123 -10.08 -3.56 11.19
N ILE A 124 -10.44 -3.41 9.91
CA ILE A 124 -9.46 -3.42 8.82
C ILE A 124 -8.51 -2.22 8.92
N TRP A 125 -9.05 -1.04 9.27
CA TRP A 125 -8.25 0.17 9.46
C TRP A 125 -7.16 -0.03 10.53
N ILE A 126 -7.53 -0.51 11.71
CA ILE A 126 -6.60 -0.80 12.81
C ILE A 126 -5.59 -1.88 12.43
N LEU A 127 -6.05 -2.97 11.81
CA LEU A 127 -5.19 -4.09 11.43
C LEU A 127 -4.09 -3.64 10.46
N LEU A 128 -4.42 -2.80 9.49
CA LEU A 128 -3.43 -2.27 8.54
C LEU A 128 -2.42 -1.32 9.21
N ILE A 129 -2.85 -0.49 10.17
CA ILE A 129 -1.92 0.33 10.99
C ILE A 129 -0.91 -0.55 11.70
N LEU A 130 -1.39 -1.61 12.37
CA LEU A 130 -0.53 -2.54 13.10
C LEU A 130 0.44 -3.23 12.14
N LEU A 131 -0.06 -3.77 11.03
CA LEU A 131 0.77 -4.48 10.05
C LEU A 131 1.90 -3.60 9.51
N MET A 132 1.60 -2.36 9.13
CA MET A 132 2.61 -1.43 8.61
C MET A 132 3.60 -1.00 9.70
N SER A 133 3.13 -0.78 10.93
CA SER A 133 4.01 -0.41 12.06
C SER A 133 4.97 -1.54 12.41
N PHE A 134 4.48 -2.78 12.52
CA PHE A 134 5.33 -3.95 12.75
C PHE A 134 6.29 -4.19 11.59
N GLY A 135 5.82 -4.05 10.34
CA GLY A 135 6.66 -4.16 9.16
C GLY A 135 7.79 -3.11 9.12
N ALA A 136 7.49 -1.86 9.49
CA ALA A 136 8.47 -0.79 9.57
C ALA A 136 9.53 -1.11 10.63
N ILE A 137 9.13 -1.44 11.86
CA ILE A 137 10.04 -1.80 12.96
C ILE A 137 10.92 -2.98 12.55
N PHE A 138 10.34 -4.01 11.94
CA PHE A 138 11.08 -5.19 11.49
C PHE A 138 12.08 -4.87 10.38
N SER A 139 11.73 -3.99 9.43
CA SER A 139 12.64 -3.55 8.37
C SER A 139 13.81 -2.74 8.95
N VAL A 140 13.55 -1.85 9.91
CA VAL A 140 14.59 -1.11 10.65
C VAL A 140 15.51 -2.06 11.41
N TYR A 141 14.95 -3.04 12.12
CA TYR A 141 15.73 -4.05 12.83
C TYR A 141 16.67 -4.81 11.87
N LYS A 142 16.16 -5.22 10.71
CA LYS A 142 16.97 -5.87 9.68
C LYS A 142 18.01 -4.93 9.05
N TYR A 143 17.72 -3.64 8.96
CA TYR A 143 18.68 -2.65 8.49
C TYR A 143 19.88 -2.51 9.44
N TYR A 144 19.67 -2.55 10.76
CA TYR A 144 20.78 -2.48 11.74
C TYR A 144 21.60 -3.78 11.85
N LYS A 145 20.99 -4.93 11.54
CA LYS A 145 21.66 -6.23 11.56
C LYS A 145 22.42 -6.56 10.26
N SER A 146 22.23 -5.78 9.20
CA SER A 146 22.72 -6.09 7.84
C SER A 146 23.83 -5.14 7.38
#